data_AF-A0A4W5Q523-F1
#
_entry.id   AF-A0A4W5Q523-F1
#
_cell.length_a   1.000
_cell.length_b   1.000
_cell.length_c   1.000
_cell.angle_alpha   90.00
_cell.angle_beta   90.00
_cell.angle_gamma   90.00
#
_symmetry.space_group_name_H-M   'P 1'
#
loop_
_entity.id
_entity.type
_entity.pdbx_description
1 polymer ?
#
loop_
_entity_poly.entity_id
_entity_poly.type
_entity_poly.pdbx_seq_one_letter_code
_entity_poly.pdbx_strand_id
1 'polypeptide(L)'
;MLSTPPPNGALDLSGIPLTVRDMERLCAYLQRHAPIICSLELGFTELTDDAFLLLLPTLAALPLLETLALNGNRLTRAVLKELTDSLKDPASFPSVTWIDLGNNVDIFSLPQPFLVSLRKRCPKQGNLPTILEFGESQASEPEGRVGDDDDDRDDGRVAGL
;
A
#
# COMPACT_ATOMS: atom_id res chain seq x y z
N MET A 1 -1.38 -31.41 -11.78
CA MET A 1 -2.00 -30.80 -10.59
C MET A 1 -2.06 -29.26 -10.61
N LEU A 2 -1.57 -28.57 -11.64
CA LEU A 2 -1.75 -27.11 -11.81
C LEU A 2 -2.55 -26.83 -13.11
N SER A 3 -3.84 -27.14 -13.10
CA SER A 3 -4.68 -27.03 -14.32
C SER A 3 -6.00 -26.31 -14.06
N THR A 4 -6.43 -26.31 -12.81
CA THR A 4 -7.63 -25.62 -12.35
C THR A 4 -7.24 -24.22 -11.87
N PRO A 5 -8.04 -23.18 -12.20
CA PRO A 5 -7.83 -21.84 -11.66
C PRO A 5 -7.88 -21.86 -10.12
N PRO A 6 -7.13 -21.01 -9.43
CA PRO A 6 -7.16 -20.97 -7.98
C PRO A 6 -8.50 -20.40 -7.50
N PRO A 7 -9.08 -20.94 -6.42
CA PRO A 7 -10.27 -20.36 -5.81
C PRO A 7 -9.94 -18.94 -5.34
N ASN A 8 -10.80 -17.99 -5.72
CA ASN A 8 -10.68 -16.57 -5.36
C ASN A 8 -9.38 -15.88 -5.78
N GLY A 9 -8.62 -16.47 -6.71
CA GLY A 9 -7.36 -15.86 -7.17
C GLY A 9 -6.16 -16.05 -6.26
N ALA A 10 -6.29 -16.83 -5.19
CA ALA A 10 -5.21 -17.10 -4.23
C ALA A 10 -4.55 -18.45 -4.52
N LEU A 11 -3.25 -18.44 -4.80
CA LEU A 11 -2.44 -19.64 -5.00
C LEU A 11 -1.47 -19.80 -3.84
N ASP A 12 -1.64 -20.87 -3.06
CA ASP A 12 -0.75 -21.22 -1.95
C ASP A 12 0.07 -22.46 -2.29
N LEU A 13 1.39 -22.29 -2.33
CA LEU A 13 2.38 -23.37 -2.50
C LEU A 13 3.37 -23.40 -1.34
N SER A 14 3.07 -22.72 -0.23
CA SER A 14 3.98 -22.59 0.89
C SER A 14 4.34 -23.96 1.50
N GLY A 15 5.60 -24.09 1.93
CA GLY A 15 6.15 -25.32 2.51
C GLY A 15 6.39 -26.47 1.52
N ILE A 16 6.11 -26.28 0.22
CA ILE A 16 6.41 -27.26 -0.83
C ILE A 16 7.75 -26.88 -1.47
N PRO A 17 8.82 -27.69 -1.37
CA PRO A 17 10.06 -27.43 -2.08
C PRO A 17 9.82 -27.42 -3.60
N LEU A 18 10.16 -26.32 -4.28
CA LEU A 18 9.95 -26.16 -5.71
C LEU A 18 11.28 -26.21 -6.46
N THR A 19 11.34 -27.02 -7.51
CA THR A 19 12.52 -27.11 -8.37
C THR A 19 12.48 -26.07 -9.49
N VAL A 20 13.59 -25.87 -10.19
CA VAL A 20 13.64 -25.00 -11.39
C VAL A 20 12.60 -25.41 -12.44
N ARG A 21 12.35 -26.72 -12.63
CA ARG A 21 11.32 -27.20 -13.56
C ARG A 21 9.91 -26.83 -13.09
N ASP A 22 9.69 -26.74 -11.78
CA ASP A 22 8.41 -26.31 -11.23
C ASP A 22 8.20 -24.82 -11.42
N MET A 23 9.26 -24.01 -11.48
CA MET A 23 9.18 -22.59 -11.81
C MET A 23 8.67 -22.35 -13.23
N GLU A 24 9.17 -23.09 -14.22
CA GLU A 24 8.67 -22.98 -15.61
C GLU A 24 7.18 -23.29 -15.70
N ARG A 25 6.74 -24.33 -14.98
CA ARG A 25 5.32 -24.71 -14.89
C ARG A 25 4.49 -23.65 -14.17
N LEU A 26 5.04 -23.07 -13.09
CA LEU A 26 4.41 -22.00 -12.35
C LEU A 26 4.26 -20.75 -13.23
N CYS A 27 5.28 -20.35 -13.98
CA CYS A 27 5.19 -19.26 -14.95
C CYS A 27 4.05 -19.48 -15.95
N ALA A 28 4.00 -20.66 -16.58
CA ALA A 28 2.93 -20.99 -17.53
C ALA A 28 1.53 -20.97 -16.88
N TYR A 29 1.43 -21.47 -15.64
CA TYR A 29 0.18 -21.44 -14.87
C TYR A 29 -0.26 -20.00 -14.55
N LEU A 30 0.64 -19.19 -14.02
CA LEU A 30 0.37 -17.80 -13.65
C LEU A 30 -0.01 -16.96 -14.87
N GLN A 31 0.68 -17.13 -16.01
CA GLN A 31 0.33 -16.46 -17.26
C GLN A 31 -1.07 -16.83 -17.75
N ARG A 32 -1.41 -18.12 -17.70
CA ARG A 32 -2.74 -18.61 -18.09
C ARG A 32 -3.87 -18.04 -17.22
N HIS A 33 -3.59 -17.83 -15.94
CA HIS A 33 -4.55 -17.36 -14.95
C HIS A 33 -4.32 -15.89 -14.54
N ALA A 34 -3.51 -15.14 -15.28
CA ALA A 34 -3.11 -13.79 -14.92
C ALA A 34 -4.27 -12.84 -14.56
N PRO A 35 -5.42 -12.87 -15.26
CA PRO A 35 -6.54 -11.99 -14.94
C PRO A 35 -7.23 -12.27 -13.60
N ILE A 36 -6.86 -13.33 -12.89
CA ILE A 36 -7.52 -13.72 -11.63
C ILE A 36 -6.54 -13.85 -10.45
N ILE A 37 -5.22 -13.96 -10.67
CA ILE A 37 -4.28 -14.12 -9.55
C ILE A 37 -4.15 -12.80 -8.78
N CYS A 38 -4.58 -12.81 -7.51
CA CYS A 38 -4.46 -11.68 -6.60
C CYS A 38 -3.54 -11.93 -5.40
N SER A 39 -3.31 -13.20 -5.04
CA SER A 39 -2.45 -13.58 -3.93
C SER A 39 -1.61 -14.80 -4.30
N LEU A 40 -0.32 -14.74 -3.97
CA LEU A 40 0.63 -15.81 -4.21
C LEU A 40 1.50 -16.03 -2.98
N GLU A 41 1.39 -17.23 -2.38
CA GLU A 41 2.16 -17.66 -1.22
C GLU A 41 3.23 -18.67 -1.65
N LEU A 42 4.50 -18.25 -1.61
CA LEU A 42 5.69 -19.07 -1.92
C LEU A 42 6.62 -19.20 -0.71
N GLY A 43 6.07 -19.04 0.51
CA GLY A 43 6.85 -19.12 1.73
C GLY A 43 7.46 -20.50 1.96
N PHE A 44 8.72 -20.57 2.38
CA PHE A 44 9.40 -21.84 2.72
C PHE A 44 9.42 -22.88 1.58
N THR A 45 9.64 -22.44 0.34
CA THR A 45 9.64 -23.30 -0.88
C THR A 45 11.04 -23.66 -1.37
N GLU A 46 12.07 -23.32 -0.59
CA GLU A 46 13.49 -23.40 -0.96
C GLU A 46 13.86 -22.53 -2.18
N LEU A 47 13.06 -21.51 -2.50
CA LEU A 47 13.26 -20.66 -3.67
C LEU A 47 14.63 -19.98 -3.63
N THR A 48 15.42 -20.20 -4.67
CA THR A 48 16.75 -19.58 -4.85
C THR A 48 16.64 -18.31 -5.69
N ASP A 49 17.70 -17.51 -5.70
CA ASP A 49 17.78 -16.30 -6.53
C ASP A 49 17.49 -16.59 -8.01
N ASP A 50 18.15 -17.59 -8.60
CA ASP A 50 17.98 -17.95 -10.01
C ASP A 50 16.53 -18.33 -10.35
N ALA A 51 15.90 -19.11 -9.47
CA ALA A 51 14.50 -19.53 -9.61
C ALA A 51 13.54 -18.34 -9.50
N PHE A 52 13.78 -17.43 -8.56
CA PHE A 52 12.98 -16.20 -8.43
C PHE A 52 13.17 -15.26 -9.63
N LEU A 53 14.38 -15.09 -10.13
CA LEU A 53 14.66 -14.23 -11.29
C LEU A 53 13.99 -14.78 -12.57
N LEU A 54 13.86 -16.10 -12.71
CA LEU A 54 13.06 -16.71 -13.77
C LEU A 54 11.56 -16.37 -13.65
N LEU A 55 11.05 -16.30 -12.42
CA LEU A 55 9.64 -16.05 -12.12
C LEU A 55 9.28 -14.55 -12.18
N LEU A 56 10.22 -13.68 -11.87
CA LEU A 56 10.04 -12.23 -11.70
C LEU A 56 9.31 -11.54 -12.88
N PRO A 57 9.65 -11.78 -14.17
CA PRO A 57 8.93 -11.15 -15.28
C PRO A 57 7.46 -11.54 -15.33
N THR A 58 7.14 -12.78 -14.97
CA THR A 58 5.75 -13.26 -14.93
C THR A 58 4.99 -12.59 -13.80
N LEU A 59 5.57 -12.49 -12.60
CA LEU A 59 4.95 -11.82 -11.45
C LEU A 59 4.71 -10.33 -11.72
N ALA A 60 5.70 -9.66 -12.30
CA ALA A 60 5.63 -8.23 -12.63
C ALA A 60 4.49 -7.92 -13.61
N ALA A 61 4.14 -8.88 -14.48
CA ALA A 61 3.08 -8.74 -15.46
C ALA A 61 1.68 -9.10 -14.93
N LEU A 62 1.53 -9.61 -13.70
CA LEU A 62 0.23 -9.99 -13.17
C LEU A 62 -0.62 -8.75 -12.85
N PRO A 63 -1.77 -8.56 -13.52
CA PRO A 63 -2.54 -7.33 -13.43
C PRO A 63 -3.24 -7.15 -12.07
N LEU A 64 -3.55 -8.25 -11.37
CA LEU A 64 -4.31 -8.23 -10.12
C LEU A 64 -3.49 -8.67 -8.90
N LEU A 65 -2.20 -8.99 -9.04
CA LEU A 65 -1.40 -9.45 -7.91
C LEU A 65 -1.30 -8.33 -6.87
N GLU A 66 -1.89 -8.54 -5.69
CA GLU A 66 -1.89 -7.61 -4.57
C GLU A 66 -0.90 -8.02 -3.49
N THR A 67 -0.81 -9.32 -3.22
CA THR A 67 0.00 -9.90 -2.13
C THR A 67 0.95 -10.97 -2.66
N LEU A 68 2.22 -10.88 -2.25
CA LEU A 68 3.27 -11.83 -2.62
C LEU A 68 4.11 -12.22 -1.39
N ALA A 69 3.99 -13.45 -0.92
CA ALA A 69 4.81 -13.95 0.18
C ALA A 69 6.00 -14.77 -0.35
N LEU A 70 7.22 -14.34 -0.01
CA LEU A 70 8.49 -14.96 -0.37
C LEU A 70 9.34 -15.28 0.87
N ASN A 71 8.71 -15.27 2.06
CA ASN A 71 9.38 -15.48 3.32
C ASN A 71 9.96 -16.89 3.47
N GLY A 72 11.04 -17.05 4.23
CA GLY A 72 11.58 -18.38 4.53
C GLY A 72 12.32 -19.06 3.36
N ASN A 73 12.75 -18.30 2.35
CA ASN A 73 13.42 -18.84 1.16
C ASN A 73 14.94 -18.63 1.19
N ARG A 74 15.62 -19.06 0.12
CA ARG A 74 17.08 -18.95 -0.06
C ARG A 74 17.45 -17.69 -0.85
N LEU A 75 16.68 -16.62 -0.70
CA LEU A 75 16.87 -15.37 -1.41
C LEU A 75 17.97 -14.51 -0.78
N THR A 76 18.69 -13.78 -1.63
CA THR A 76 19.76 -12.86 -1.21
C THR A 76 19.46 -11.40 -1.61
N ARG A 77 20.38 -10.49 -1.30
CA ARG A 77 20.26 -9.08 -1.71
C ARG A 77 20.31 -8.90 -3.22
N ALA A 78 20.81 -9.89 -3.97
CA ALA A 78 20.83 -9.84 -5.43
C ALA A 78 19.41 -9.71 -6.00
N VAL A 79 18.47 -10.55 -5.55
CA VAL A 79 17.08 -10.45 -6.00
C VAL A 79 16.38 -9.19 -5.50
N LEU A 80 16.77 -8.67 -4.34
CA LEU A 80 16.18 -7.45 -3.79
C LEU A 80 16.49 -6.24 -4.67
N LYS A 81 17.69 -6.19 -5.26
CA LYS A 81 18.05 -5.19 -6.27
C LYS A 81 17.15 -5.32 -7.50
N GLU A 82 17.05 -6.50 -8.09
CA GLU A 82 16.26 -6.73 -9.31
C GLU A 82 14.76 -6.46 -9.09
N LEU A 83 14.20 -6.93 -7.97
CA LEU A 83 12.82 -6.65 -7.58
C LEU A 83 12.58 -5.14 -7.37
N THR A 84 13.53 -4.44 -6.74
CA THR A 84 13.46 -2.98 -6.58
C THR A 84 13.46 -2.27 -7.94
N ASP A 85 14.29 -2.73 -8.88
CA ASP A 85 14.38 -2.19 -10.23
C ASP A 85 13.08 -2.42 -11.00
N SER A 86 12.47 -3.61 -10.93
CA SER A 86 11.13 -3.87 -11.48
C SER A 86 10.07 -2.96 -10.88
N LEU A 87 10.08 -2.74 -9.56
CA LEU A 87 9.14 -1.85 -8.88
C LEU A 87 9.31 -0.37 -9.24
N LYS A 88 10.39 0.05 -9.93
CA LYS A 88 10.52 1.43 -10.44
C LYS A 88 9.70 1.66 -11.72
N ASP A 89 9.47 0.63 -12.52
CA ASP A 89 8.68 0.73 -13.74
C ASP A 89 7.18 0.75 -13.42
N PRO A 90 6.44 1.84 -13.67
CA PRO A 90 5.03 1.94 -13.32
C PRO A 90 4.15 0.85 -13.94
N ALA A 91 4.53 0.26 -15.08
CA ALA A 91 3.78 -0.82 -15.72
C ALA A 91 3.97 -2.18 -15.02
N SER A 92 5.08 -2.36 -14.31
CA SER A 92 5.39 -3.55 -13.54
C SER A 92 4.70 -3.52 -12.17
N PHE A 93 4.13 -4.66 -11.76
CA PHE A 93 3.39 -4.85 -10.51
C PHE A 93 2.29 -3.79 -10.31
N PRO A 94 1.29 -3.73 -11.20
CA PRO A 94 0.30 -2.65 -11.21
C PRO A 94 -0.57 -2.57 -9.95
N SER A 95 -0.80 -3.72 -9.28
CA SER A 95 -1.72 -3.83 -8.14
C SER A 95 -1.04 -4.23 -6.83
N VAL A 96 0.28 -4.47 -6.81
CA VAL A 96 0.95 -5.00 -5.61
C VAL A 96 0.94 -3.97 -4.50
N THR A 97 0.49 -4.39 -3.32
CA THR A 97 0.48 -3.57 -2.10
C THR A 97 1.34 -4.17 -0.99
N TRP A 98 1.65 -5.46 -1.07
CA TRP A 98 2.41 -6.15 -0.04
C TRP A 98 3.33 -7.22 -0.60
N ILE A 99 4.58 -7.23 -0.13
CA ILE A 99 5.58 -8.26 -0.41
C ILE A 99 6.27 -8.63 0.90
N ASP A 100 6.22 -9.91 1.28
CA ASP A 100 6.97 -10.42 2.45
C ASP A 100 8.25 -11.11 2.01
N LEU A 101 9.36 -10.61 2.55
CA LEU A 101 10.72 -11.09 2.31
C LEU A 101 11.41 -11.51 3.62
N GLY A 102 10.66 -11.67 4.70
CA GLY A 102 11.18 -12.07 6.00
C GLY A 102 11.86 -13.44 5.97
N ASN A 103 12.81 -13.68 6.89
CA ASN A 103 13.44 -14.99 7.06
C ASN A 103 14.10 -15.55 5.78
N ASN A 104 14.75 -14.71 4.98
CA ASN A 104 15.54 -15.12 3.83
C ASN A 104 17.05 -15.17 4.16
N VAL A 105 17.83 -15.94 3.39
CA VAL A 105 19.25 -16.24 3.67
C VAL A 105 20.12 -15.00 3.87
N ASP A 106 19.96 -13.95 3.05
CA ASP A 106 20.74 -12.70 3.19
C ASP A 106 19.88 -11.43 3.09
N ILE A 107 18.61 -11.51 3.52
CA ILE A 107 17.72 -10.35 3.59
C ILE A 107 17.30 -10.15 5.05
N PHE A 108 18.08 -9.33 5.76
CA PHE A 108 17.84 -8.98 7.17
C PHE A 108 17.14 -7.63 7.33
N SER A 109 17.16 -6.80 6.28
CA SER A 109 16.51 -5.50 6.22
C SER A 109 16.17 -5.14 4.78
N LEU A 110 15.16 -4.29 4.61
CA LEU A 110 14.72 -3.83 3.30
C LEU A 110 15.34 -2.45 2.98
N PRO A 111 15.94 -2.25 1.79
CA PRO A 111 16.58 -1.00 1.44
C PRO A 111 15.52 0.09 1.20
N GLN A 112 15.85 1.34 1.52
CA GLN A 112 14.93 2.47 1.39
C GLN A 112 14.29 2.60 -0.01
N PRO A 113 15.03 2.43 -1.13
CA PRO A 113 14.44 2.47 -2.46
C PRO A 113 13.33 1.43 -2.68
N PHE A 114 13.48 0.22 -2.12
CA PHE A 114 12.44 -0.82 -2.19
C PHE A 114 11.17 -0.37 -1.49
N LEU A 115 11.28 0.08 -0.23
CA LEU A 115 10.16 0.53 0.58
C LEU A 115 9.43 1.73 -0.05
N VAL A 116 10.18 2.68 -0.62
CA VAL A 116 9.63 3.84 -1.31
C VAL A 116 8.90 3.43 -2.58
N SER A 117 9.49 2.54 -3.39
CA SER A 117 8.83 2.04 -4.61
C SER A 117 7.56 1.28 -4.29
N LEU A 118 7.57 0.39 -3.29
CA LEU A 118 6.37 -0.36 -2.87
C LEU A 118 5.27 0.57 -2.32
N ARG A 119 5.63 1.56 -1.49
CA ARG A 119 4.66 2.54 -0.96
C ARG A 119 3.96 3.34 -2.06
N LYS A 120 4.64 3.61 -3.19
CA LYS A 120 4.02 4.27 -4.35
C LYS A 120 2.97 3.40 -5.06
N ARG A 121 3.01 2.07 -4.85
CA ARG A 121 2.06 1.10 -5.42
C ARG A 121 0.80 0.94 -4.60
N CYS A 122 0.87 1.17 -3.29
CA CYS A 122 -0.33 1.25 -2.48
C CYS A 122 -1.21 2.37 -3.04
N PRO A 123 -2.44 2.07 -3.53
CA PRO A 123 -3.36 3.13 -3.86
C PRO A 123 -3.49 4.00 -2.62
N LYS A 124 -3.52 5.32 -2.81
CA LYS A 124 -3.99 6.24 -1.78
C LYS A 124 -5.44 5.82 -1.50
N GLN A 125 -5.66 4.83 -0.64
CA GLN A 125 -6.96 4.65 -0.01
C GLN A 125 -7.32 6.03 0.51
N GLY A 126 -8.48 6.49 0.04
CA GLY A 126 -8.87 7.88 0.02
C GLY A 126 -8.68 8.56 1.35
N ASN A 127 -8.64 9.90 1.30
CA ASN A 127 -8.77 10.82 2.44
C ASN A 127 -8.90 10.09 3.77
N LEU A 128 -7.86 10.18 4.63
CA LEU A 128 -8.02 9.89 6.05
C LEU A 128 -9.44 10.33 6.43
N PRO A 129 -10.27 9.49 7.08
CA PRO A 129 -11.56 9.95 7.55
C PRO A 129 -11.28 11.16 8.44
N THR A 130 -11.55 12.36 7.91
CA THR A 130 -11.53 13.57 8.70
C THR A 130 -12.60 13.33 9.75
N ILE A 131 -12.19 13.31 11.02
CA ILE A 131 -13.14 13.37 12.13
C ILE A 131 -14.00 14.59 11.85
N LEU A 132 -15.27 14.35 11.52
CA LEU A 132 -16.29 15.41 11.61
C LEU A 132 -16.33 15.77 13.08
N GLU A 133 -15.73 16.91 13.43
CA GLU A 133 -15.84 17.50 14.75
C GLU A 133 -17.33 17.69 15.01
N PHE A 134 -17.88 16.79 15.82
CA PHE A 134 -19.28 16.78 16.17
C PHE A 134 -19.51 18.03 17.01
N GLY A 135 -20.30 18.95 16.48
CA GLY A 135 -20.57 20.22 17.13
C GLY A 135 -21.14 20.02 18.54
N GLU A 136 -20.49 20.62 19.52
CA GLU A 136 -21.17 21.10 20.71
C GLU A 136 -21.87 22.41 20.35
N SER A 137 -23.07 22.27 19.79
CA SER A 137 -24.07 23.34 19.85
C SER A 137 -24.86 23.19 21.14
N GLN A 138 -24.63 24.10 22.08
CA GLN A 138 -25.62 24.70 22.99
C GLN A 138 -24.84 25.61 23.95
N ALA A 139 -25.26 26.81 24.32
CA ALA A 139 -26.30 27.73 23.89
C ALA A 139 -25.99 29.01 24.69
N SER A 140 -26.14 30.18 24.09
CA SER A 140 -26.63 31.42 24.72
C SER A 140 -26.34 32.60 23.78
N GLU A 141 -27.29 32.86 22.89
CA GLU A 141 -27.62 34.23 22.48
C GLU A 141 -28.78 34.70 23.39
N PRO A 142 -29.02 36.02 23.60
CA PRO A 142 -29.05 36.97 22.50
C PRO A 142 -28.69 38.46 22.79
N GLU A 143 -28.61 39.19 21.68
CA GLU A 143 -28.97 40.61 21.47
C GLU A 143 -28.11 41.68 22.16
N GLY A 144 -27.39 42.55 21.43
CA GLY A 144 -27.91 43.37 20.34
C GLY A 144 -28.34 44.73 20.91
N ARG A 145 -27.45 45.72 20.94
CA ARG A 145 -27.80 47.13 21.17
C ARG A 145 -27.11 48.01 20.14
N VAL A 146 -27.85 48.30 19.07
CA VAL A 146 -27.65 49.44 18.16
C VAL A 146 -28.41 50.64 18.75
N GLY A 147 -27.95 51.87 18.44
CA GLY A 147 -28.48 53.17 18.89
C GLY A 147 -29.99 53.38 18.63
N ASP A 148 -30.61 54.49 19.01
CA ASP A 148 -30.17 55.88 18.99
C ASP A 148 -31.15 56.74 19.84
N ASP A 149 -30.80 58.02 20.04
CA ASP A 149 -31.65 59.18 20.35
C ASP A 149 -32.52 59.21 21.63
N ASP A 150 -32.27 60.18 22.53
CA ASP A 150 -32.98 61.47 22.52
C ASP A 150 -32.70 62.31 23.79
N ASP A 151 -32.24 63.53 23.52
CA ASP A 151 -32.63 64.83 24.06
C ASP A 151 -32.58 65.24 25.55
N ASP A 152 -32.24 66.53 25.67
CA ASP A 152 -32.61 67.56 26.64
C ASP A 152 -31.76 67.83 27.91
N ARG A 153 -31.13 69.02 27.86
CA ARG A 153 -30.99 70.07 28.92
C ARG A 153 -30.10 69.77 30.14
N ASP A 154 -29.43 70.73 30.77
CA ASP A 154 -29.18 72.17 30.64
C ASP A 154 -28.13 72.51 31.72
N ASP A 155 -27.54 73.70 31.59
CA ASP A 155 -26.96 74.52 32.64
C ASP A 155 -25.49 74.31 33.08
N GLY A 156 -24.70 75.32 32.74
CA GLY A 156 -23.98 76.04 33.79
C GLY A 156 -22.47 76.14 33.66
N ARG A 157 -22.00 77.25 33.05
CA ARG A 157 -20.92 78.17 33.53
C ARG A 157 -19.58 77.55 34.03
N VAL A 158 -18.37 78.05 33.75
CA VAL A 158 -17.83 79.33 33.26
C VAL A 158 -16.30 79.15 33.10
N ALA A 159 -15.74 79.85 32.11
CA ALA A 159 -14.46 80.55 32.02
C ALA A 159 -13.21 80.11 32.81
N GLY A 160 -12.06 80.16 32.11
CA GLY A 160 -10.86 80.79 32.69
C GLY A 160 -9.51 80.35 32.11
N LEU A 161 -9.06 81.11 31.11
CA LEU A 161 -7.67 81.49 30.77
C LEU A 161 -6.61 80.41 30.53
#